data_AF-A0A930MEV8-F1
#
_entry.id   AF-A0A930MEV8-F1
#
_cell.length_a   1.000
_cell.length_b   1.000
_cell.length_c   1.000
_cell.angle_alpha   90.00
_cell.angle_beta   90.00
_cell.angle_gamma   90.00
#
_symmetry.space_group_name_H-M   'P 1'
#
loop_
_entity.id
_entity.type
_entity.pdbx_description
1 polymer ?
#
loop_
_entity_poly.entity_id
_entity_poly.type
_entity_poly.pdbx_seq_one_letter_code
_entity_poly.pdbx_strand_id
1 'polypeptide(L)' 'QVVQAGRQYIRVKGTGRMVRLALWSRGGYTFSLSFEEPVSVEAVEAIVTTIAWN' A
#
# COMPACT_ATOMS: atom_id res chain seq x y z
N GLN A 1 -9.45 3.87 2.37
CA GLN A 1 -8.76 5.19 2.41
C GLN A 1 -7.75 5.25 1.28
N VAL A 2 -7.35 6.45 0.83
CA VAL A 2 -6.22 6.63 -0.08
C VAL A 2 -5.07 7.27 0.70
N VAL A 3 -3.86 6.77 0.46
CA VAL A 3 -2.62 7.14 1.14
C VAL A 3 -1.60 7.49 0.07
N GLN A 4 -0.81 8.54 0.27
CA GLN A 4 0.23 8.94 -0.68
C GLN A 4 1.60 8.55 -0.14
N ALA A 5 2.33 7.73 -0.91
CA ALA A 5 3.70 7.33 -0.59
C ALA A 5 4.63 7.77 -1.73
N GLY A 6 5.35 8.87 -1.52
CA GLY A 6 6.10 9.52 -2.59
C GLY A 6 5.21 9.95 -3.76
N ARG A 7 5.44 9.35 -4.95
CA ARG A 7 4.64 9.57 -6.17
C ARG A 7 3.52 8.53 -6.37
N GLN A 8 3.34 7.61 -5.43
CA GLN A 8 2.34 6.55 -5.51
C GLN A 8 1.09 6.92 -4.71
N TYR A 9 -0.07 6.61 -5.27
CA TYR A 9 -1.34 6.66 -4.56
C TYR A 9 -1.77 5.22 -4.23
N ILE A 10 -1.82 4.91 -2.95
CA ILE A 10 -2.13 3.59 -2.42
C ILE A 10 -3.57 3.61 -1.89
N ARG A 11 -4.42 2.73 -2.44
CA ARG A 11 -5.75 2.49 -1.92
C ARG A 11 -5.68 1.38 -0.86
N VAL A 12 -5.98 1.73 0.39
CA VAL A 12 -5.96 0.80 1.52
C VAL A 12 -7.36 0.45 2.01
N LYS A 13 -7.52 -0.80 2.45
CA LYS A 13 -8.73 -1.38 3.04
C LYS A 13 -8.39 -2.05 4.39
N GLY A 14 -9.23 -1.82 5.38
CA GLY A 14 -9.12 -2.33 6.74
C GLY A 14 -9.89 -1.44 7.72
N THR A 15 -9.63 -1.60 9.01
CA THR A 15 -10.31 -0.90 10.12
C THR A 15 -9.28 -0.24 11.03
N GLY A 16 -9.59 0.95 11.56
CA GLY A 16 -8.79 1.59 12.62
C GLY A 16 -7.30 1.77 12.31
N ARG A 17 -6.94 2.48 11.23
CA ARG A 17 -5.56 2.64 10.71
C ARG A 17 -4.79 1.33 10.44
N MET A 18 -5.45 0.17 10.55
CA MET A 18 -4.90 -1.12 10.22
C MET A 18 -5.39 -1.55 8.83
N VAL A 19 -4.51 -2.14 8.05
CA VAL A 19 -4.66 -2.47 6.64
C VAL A 19 -4.57 -3.98 6.46
N ARG A 20 -5.58 -4.54 5.80
CA ARG A 20 -5.60 -5.94 5.35
C ARG A 20 -5.31 -6.07 3.86
N LEU A 21 -5.59 -5.00 3.10
CA LEU A 21 -5.35 -4.97 1.67
C LEU A 21 -4.89 -3.57 1.25
N ALA A 22 -3.78 -3.51 0.54
CA ALA A 22 -3.27 -2.31 -0.12
C ALA A 22 -3.18 -2.55 -1.63
N LEU A 23 -3.58 -1.58 -2.43
CA LEU A 23 -3.59 -1.61 -3.89
C LEU A 23 -2.95 -0.34 -4.43
N TRP A 24 -2.07 -0.45 -5.42
CA TRP A 24 -1.58 0.71 -6.16
C TRP A 24 -1.30 0.33 -7.61
N SER A 25 -1.23 1.34 -8.47
CA SER A 25 -0.92 1.15 -9.88
C SER A 25 0.29 2.00 -10.26
N ARG A 26 1.22 1.40 -11.01
CA ARG A 26 2.41 2.08 -11.53
C ARG A 26 2.84 1.43 -12.84
N GLY A 27 3.18 2.23 -13.84
CA GLY A 27 3.73 1.73 -15.12
C GLY A 27 2.80 0.79 -15.88
N GLY A 28 1.48 0.97 -15.78
CA GLY A 28 0.49 0.09 -16.42
C GLY A 28 0.18 -1.20 -15.65
N TYR A 29 0.89 -1.47 -14.55
CA TYR A 29 0.64 -2.62 -13.69
C TYR A 29 -0.17 -2.22 -12.45
N THR A 30 -0.91 -3.18 -11.91
CA THR A 30 -1.58 -3.06 -10.61
C THR A 30 -0.97 -4.08 -9.65
N PHE A 31 -0.67 -3.63 -8.44
CA PHE A 31 -0.06 -4.41 -7.38
C PHE A 31 -0.99 -4.47 -6.18
N SER A 32 -0.88 -5.57 -5.43
CA SER A 32 -1.62 -5.76 -4.19
C SER A 32 -0.74 -6.34 -3.10
N LEU A 33 -0.89 -5.86 -1.88
CA LEU A 33 -0.41 -6.50 -0.66
C LEU A 33 -1.61 -6.92 0.18
N SER A 34 -1.69 -8.22 0.48
CA SER A 34 -2.73 -8.80 1.32
C SER A 34 -2.11 -9.34 2.60
N PHE A 35 -2.72 -9.04 3.74
CA PHE A 35 -2.21 -9.41 5.05
C PHE A 35 -3.23 -10.23 5.84
N GLU A 36 -2.79 -11.39 6.35
CA GLU A 36 -3.58 -12.23 7.25
C GLU A 36 -3.77 -11.55 8.60
N GLU A 37 -2.68 -11.09 9.21
CA GLU A 37 -2.71 -10.15 10.33
C GLU A 37 -2.59 -8.72 9.81
N PRO A 38 -3.48 -7.80 10.21
CA PRO A 38 -3.48 -6.47 9.64
C PRO A 38 -2.26 -5.68 10.10
N VAL A 39 -1.70 -4.86 9.21
CA VAL A 39 -0.53 -4.01 9.48
C VAL A 39 -0.91 -2.53 9.48
N SER A 40 -0.08 -1.65 10.03
CA SER A 40 -0.40 -0.22 10.02
C SER A 40 -0.29 0.39 8.62
N VAL A 41 -0.95 1.52 8.39
CA VAL A 41 -0.81 2.29 7.14
C VAL A 41 0.65 2.67 6.88
N GLU A 42 1.39 3.05 7.92
CA GLU A 42 2.81 3.46 7.83
C GLU A 42 3.70 2.28 7.39
N ALA A 43 3.40 1.06 7.84
CA ALA A 43 4.08 -0.13 7.38
C ALA A 43 3.82 -0.40 5.88
N VAL A 44 2.59 -0.19 5.41
CA VAL A 44 2.27 -0.30 3.98
C VAL A 44 3.02 0.74 3.17
N GLU A 45 3.06 1.99 3.62
CA GLU A 45 3.84 3.06 2.96
C GLU A 45 5.31 2.67 2.84
N ALA A 46 5.92 2.21 3.93
CA ALA A 46 7.33 1.79 3.95
C ALA A 46 7.61 0.68 2.93
N ILE A 47 6.75 -0.34 2.86
CA ILE A 47 6.88 -1.45 1.89
C ILE A 47 6.80 -0.91 0.46
N VAL A 48 5.77 -0.13 0.15
CA VAL A 48 5.55 0.38 -1.22
C VAL A 48 6.70 1.30 -1.67
N THR A 49 7.30 2.07 -0.76
CA THR A 49 8.46 2.92 -1.07
C THR A 49 9.77 2.16 -1.23
N THR A 50 9.88 0.95 -0.65
CA THR A 50 11.10 0.12 -0.73
C THR A 50 11.21 -0.62 -2.06
N ILE A 51 10.08 -0.84 -2.75
CA ILE A 51 10.08 -1.47 -4.07
C ILE A 51 10.80 -0.53 -5.04
N ALA A 52 12.02 -0.89 -5.42
CA ALA A 52 12.80 -0.16 -6.41
C ALA A 52 12.13 -0.28 -7.78
N TRP A 53 12.18 0.83 -8.53
CA TRP A 53 11.68 0.90 -9.89
C TRP A 53 12.82 1.35 -10.78
N ASN A 54 13.19 0.51 -11.74
CA ASN A 54 14.14 0.84 -12.80
C ASN A 54 13.50 1.78 -13.82
#